data_AF-A0A9Q4B9U5-F1
#
_entry.id   AF-A0A9Q4B9U5-F1
#
_cell.length_a   1.000
_cell.length_b   1.000
_cell.length_c   1.000
_cell.angle_alpha   90.00
_cell.angle_beta   90.00
_cell.angle_gamma   90.00
#
_symmetry.space_group_name_H-M   'P 1'
#
loop_
_entity.id
_entity.type
_entity.pdbx_description
1 polymer ?
#
loop_
_entity_poly.entity_id
_entity_poly.type
_entity_poly.pdbx_seq_one_letter_code
_entity_poly.pdbx_strand_id
1 'polypeptide(L)'
;MKLNNKTFFVLISTLALAGCNNLFSKHVKCDDESATSLVTQVLQDDLAQSLEHELKALIKNGAIKDLDPTKLKLSAKNIQFALSDSRTDFIDPNSPKTSCSVDLTATIPSDLVKKSDQARAKVDVVSVEQHANNLGVNYENNKVHLTLEYVLQPTDKGDKVLALLKNTSDVQTLLSETLTYAFLKPQIEKNQIRNLEASKEAIQNNNANNATYDANYEANAAAEAATEAAYEATAAAEEAYYAE
;
A
#
# COMPACT_ATOMS: atom_id res chain seq x y z
N MET A 1 -40.10 -48.67 -43.14
CA MET A 1 -39.67 -47.95 -44.36
C MET A 1 -39.52 -46.48 -44.00
N LYS A 2 -38.33 -45.92 -44.29
CA LYS A 2 -37.85 -44.50 -44.32
C LYS A 2 -38.96 -43.41 -44.39
N LEU A 3 -38.84 -42.19 -43.82
CA LEU A 3 -37.70 -41.26 -43.80
C LEU A 3 -37.65 -40.37 -42.55
N ASN A 4 -36.42 -39.95 -42.26
CA ASN A 4 -35.93 -39.09 -41.19
C ASN A 4 -35.97 -37.61 -41.66
N ASN A 5 -36.51 -36.68 -40.87
CA ASN A 5 -36.48 -35.24 -41.20
C ASN A 5 -35.58 -34.49 -40.20
N LYS A 6 -34.36 -34.18 -40.63
CA LYS A 6 -33.42 -33.30 -39.94
C LYS A 6 -33.83 -31.85 -40.20
N THR A 7 -34.30 -31.14 -39.18
CA THR A 7 -34.48 -29.69 -39.22
C THR A 7 -33.12 -29.00 -39.03
N PHE A 8 -32.61 -28.44 -40.12
CA PHE A 8 -31.40 -27.63 -40.15
C PHE A 8 -31.81 -26.17 -39.89
N PHE A 9 -31.61 -25.69 -38.67
CA PHE A 9 -31.78 -24.26 -38.34
C PHE A 9 -30.53 -23.52 -38.80
N VAL A 10 -30.61 -22.83 -39.94
CA VAL A 10 -29.57 -21.87 -40.38
C VAL A 10 -29.84 -20.55 -39.66
N LEU A 11 -29.12 -20.29 -38.59
CA LEU A 11 -29.06 -18.98 -37.94
C LEU A 11 -28.14 -18.09 -38.80
N ILE A 12 -28.71 -17.28 -39.67
CA ILE A 12 -27.97 -16.23 -40.38
C ILE A 12 -27.73 -15.10 -39.38
N SER A 13 -26.60 -15.17 -38.66
CA SER A 13 -26.06 -14.00 -37.96
C SER A 13 -25.55 -13.01 -39.00
N THR A 14 -26.33 -11.96 -39.24
CA THR A 14 -25.84 -10.73 -39.87
C THR A 14 -24.85 -10.07 -38.91
N LEU A 15 -23.58 -10.47 -39.00
CA LEU A 15 -22.47 -9.70 -38.46
C LEU A 15 -22.48 -8.34 -39.17
N ALA A 16 -22.73 -7.31 -38.38
CA ALA A 16 -22.67 -5.92 -38.79
C ALA A 16 -21.31 -5.65 -39.45
N LEU A 17 -21.34 -5.17 -40.70
CA LEU A 17 -20.22 -4.47 -41.30
C LEU A 17 -20.07 -3.12 -40.58
N ALA A 18 -19.34 -3.09 -39.48
CA ALA A 18 -18.67 -1.90 -38.97
C ALA A 18 -17.17 -2.11 -39.19
N GLY A 19 -16.75 -2.06 -40.46
CA GLY A 19 -15.37 -2.36 -40.85
C GLY A 19 -15.04 -1.69 -42.18
N CYS A 20 -14.97 -0.37 -42.20
CA CYS A 20 -14.31 0.39 -43.26
C CYS A 20 -14.13 1.84 -42.81
N ASN A 21 -12.93 2.19 -42.31
CA ASN A 21 -12.30 3.50 -42.56
C ASN A 21 -10.85 3.64 -42.05
N ASN A 22 -10.25 2.66 -41.36
CA ASN A 22 -8.87 2.81 -40.84
C ASN A 22 -7.86 1.75 -41.35
N LEU A 23 -8.15 1.01 -42.41
CA LEU A 23 -7.26 -0.07 -42.90
C LEU A 23 -5.91 0.39 -43.50
N PHE A 24 -5.61 1.70 -43.55
CA PHE A 24 -4.41 2.21 -44.24
C PHE A 24 -3.63 3.35 -43.56
N SER A 25 -3.93 3.74 -42.31
CA SER A 25 -2.98 4.60 -41.57
C SER A 25 -1.98 3.71 -40.81
N LYS A 26 -0.68 3.85 -41.10
CA LYS A 26 0.41 3.25 -40.30
C LYS A 26 0.43 3.74 -38.84
N HIS A 27 -0.41 4.73 -38.53
CA HIS A 27 -0.46 5.46 -37.28
C HIS A 27 -1.84 5.34 -36.65
N VAL A 28 -1.83 5.22 -35.32
CA VAL A 28 -3.04 5.23 -34.48
C VAL A 28 -3.31 6.67 -34.07
N LYS A 29 -4.57 7.07 -34.07
CA LYS A 29 -4.98 8.39 -33.56
C LYS A 29 -4.96 8.40 -32.04
N CYS A 30 -4.50 9.51 -31.46
CA CYS A 30 -4.39 9.65 -30.00
C CYS A 30 -5.77 9.72 -29.29
N ASP A 31 -6.82 10.12 -29.99
CA ASP A 31 -8.19 10.24 -29.48
C ASP A 31 -9.05 9.01 -29.79
N ASP A 32 -8.46 7.95 -30.35
CA ASP A 32 -9.18 6.70 -30.60
C ASP A 32 -9.60 6.04 -29.27
N GLU A 33 -10.84 5.58 -29.19
CA GLU A 33 -11.41 4.98 -27.97
C GLU A 33 -10.61 3.74 -27.53
N SER A 34 -10.14 2.94 -28.48
CA SER A 34 -9.34 1.76 -28.16
C SER A 34 -7.94 2.14 -27.66
N ALA A 35 -7.37 3.24 -28.16
CA ALA A 35 -6.08 3.75 -27.72
C ALA A 35 -6.15 4.35 -26.31
N THR A 36 -7.17 5.16 -26.03
CA THR A 36 -7.38 5.76 -24.69
C THR A 36 -7.74 4.70 -23.64
N SER A 37 -8.51 3.67 -24.03
CA SER A 37 -8.75 2.50 -23.19
C SER A 37 -7.45 1.74 -22.88
N LEU A 38 -6.59 1.53 -23.89
CA LEU A 38 -5.28 0.90 -23.70
C LEU A 38 -4.38 1.72 -22.74
N VAL A 39 -4.33 3.05 -22.90
CA VAL A 39 -3.55 3.92 -22.00
C VAL A 39 -4.05 3.79 -20.56
N THR A 40 -5.36 3.77 -20.35
CA THR A 40 -5.98 3.57 -19.03
C THR A 40 -5.61 2.21 -18.45
N GLN A 41 -5.62 1.17 -19.27
CA GLN A 41 -5.21 -0.17 -18.85
C GLN A 41 -3.73 -0.20 -18.44
N VAL A 42 -2.83 0.41 -19.22
CA VAL A 42 -1.40 0.46 -18.88
C VAL A 42 -1.19 1.21 -17.56
N LEU A 43 -1.88 2.34 -17.33
CA LEU A 43 -1.82 3.06 -16.05
C LEU A 43 -2.22 2.17 -14.86
N GLN A 44 -3.28 1.37 -15.01
CA GLN A 44 -3.76 0.43 -13.99
C GLN A 44 -2.79 -0.72 -13.77
N ASP A 45 -2.26 -1.30 -14.85
CA ASP A 45 -1.33 -2.42 -14.79
C ASP A 45 0.01 -2.00 -14.17
N ASP A 46 0.54 -0.82 -14.54
CA ASP A 46 1.75 -0.25 -13.95
C ASP A 46 1.59 0.00 -12.45
N LEU A 47 0.46 0.56 -12.03
CA LEU A 47 0.17 0.78 -10.61
C LEU A 47 0.08 -0.54 -9.85
N ALA A 48 -0.62 -1.53 -10.40
CA ALA A 48 -0.73 -2.86 -9.81
C ALA A 48 0.63 -3.55 -9.68
N GLN A 49 1.50 -3.42 -10.69
CA GLN A 49 2.86 -3.95 -10.65
C GLN A 49 3.74 -3.23 -9.62
N SER A 50 3.65 -1.90 -9.53
CA SER A 50 4.37 -1.10 -8.53
C SER A 50 4.04 -1.56 -7.11
N LEU A 51 2.74 -1.73 -6.82
CA LEU A 51 2.26 -2.25 -5.54
C LEU A 51 2.72 -3.68 -5.26
N GLU A 52 2.67 -4.57 -6.25
CA GLU A 52 3.16 -5.94 -6.10
C GLU A 52 4.66 -5.97 -5.77
N HIS A 53 5.45 -5.12 -6.44
CA HIS A 53 6.87 -4.99 -6.20
C HIS A 53 7.16 -4.46 -4.78
N GLU A 54 6.49 -3.38 -4.38
CA GLU A 54 6.64 -2.78 -3.05
C GLU A 54 6.29 -3.79 -1.95
N LEU A 55 5.21 -4.55 -2.13
CA LEU A 55 4.82 -5.58 -1.18
C LEU A 55 5.85 -6.70 -1.07
N LYS A 56 6.35 -7.22 -2.20
CA LYS A 56 7.40 -8.25 -2.18
C LYS A 56 8.65 -7.76 -1.45
N ALA A 57 9.00 -6.48 -1.61
CA ALA A 57 10.11 -5.88 -0.88
C ALA A 57 9.85 -5.83 0.63
N LEU A 58 8.65 -5.41 1.05
CA LEU A 58 8.28 -5.33 2.47
C LEU A 58 8.21 -6.71 3.14
N ILE A 59 7.71 -7.74 2.44
CA ILE A 59 7.70 -9.13 2.92
C ILE A 59 9.14 -9.65 3.05
N LYS A 60 9.96 -9.45 2.03
CA LYS A 60 11.37 -9.89 2.03
C LYS A 60 12.17 -9.26 3.16
N ASN A 61 11.89 -7.99 3.48
CA ASN A 61 12.55 -7.25 4.55
C ASN A 61 11.99 -7.60 5.95
N GLY A 62 11.01 -8.51 6.05
CA GLY A 62 10.41 -8.92 7.32
C GLY A 62 9.55 -7.85 7.99
N ALA A 63 9.28 -6.73 7.29
CA ALA A 63 8.43 -5.65 7.80
C ALA A 63 6.97 -6.11 7.96
N ILE A 64 6.56 -7.15 7.22
CA ILE A 64 5.20 -7.68 7.20
C ILE A 64 5.27 -9.20 7.04
N LYS A 65 4.54 -9.95 7.89
CA LYS A 65 4.48 -11.42 7.84
C LYS A 65 3.24 -11.98 7.13
N ASP A 66 2.11 -11.27 7.21
CA ASP A 66 0.80 -11.78 6.78
C ASP A 66 0.06 -10.77 5.91
N LEU A 67 0.54 -10.54 4.68
CA LEU A 67 -0.18 -9.74 3.71
C LEU A 67 -0.49 -10.54 2.45
N ASP A 68 -1.75 -10.48 2.02
CA ASP A 68 -2.21 -11.07 0.78
C ASP A 68 -1.96 -10.09 -0.38
N PRO A 69 -1.05 -10.40 -1.34
CA PRO A 69 -0.77 -9.55 -2.50
C PRO A 69 -1.98 -9.24 -3.36
N THR A 70 -2.99 -10.12 -3.34
CA THR A 70 -4.23 -9.97 -4.07
C THR A 70 -5.03 -8.77 -3.59
N LYS A 71 -5.01 -8.49 -2.28
CA LYS A 71 -5.78 -7.37 -1.70
C LYS A 71 -5.18 -6.01 -2.05
N LEU A 72 -3.85 -5.94 -2.18
CA LEU A 72 -3.18 -4.71 -2.62
C LEU A 72 -3.37 -4.49 -4.12
N LYS A 73 -3.33 -5.56 -4.93
CA LYS A 73 -3.70 -5.46 -6.36
C LYS A 73 -5.15 -5.00 -6.56
N LEU A 74 -6.06 -5.42 -5.66
CA LEU A 74 -7.43 -4.93 -5.66
C LEU A 74 -7.55 -3.46 -5.23
N SER A 75 -6.66 -2.94 -4.38
CA SER A 75 -6.69 -1.53 -3.99
C SER A 75 -6.30 -0.60 -5.15
N ALA A 76 -5.44 -1.06 -6.07
CA ALA A 76 -5.13 -0.34 -7.31
C ALA A 76 -6.39 -0.01 -8.13
N LYS A 77 -7.37 -0.93 -8.15
CA LYS A 77 -8.63 -0.76 -8.89
C LYS A 77 -9.54 0.34 -8.32
N ASN A 78 -9.26 0.81 -7.11
CA ASN A 78 -10.01 1.90 -6.51
C ASN A 78 -9.56 3.27 -7.03
N ILE A 79 -8.41 3.35 -7.72
CA ILE A 79 -7.97 4.57 -8.39
C ILE A 79 -8.73 4.70 -9.71
N GLN A 80 -9.39 5.84 -9.89
CA GLN A 80 -10.13 6.14 -11.12
C GLN A 80 -9.27 7.05 -11.99
N PHE A 81 -8.89 6.57 -13.17
CA PHE A 81 -8.20 7.36 -14.18
C PHE A 81 -9.23 7.89 -15.18
N ALA A 82 -9.20 9.20 -15.41
CA ALA A 82 -9.96 9.87 -16.45
C ALA A 82 -9.00 10.57 -17.41
N LEU A 83 -9.25 10.40 -18.70
CA LEU A 83 -8.47 11.00 -19.79
C LEU A 83 -9.36 12.01 -20.52
N SER A 84 -8.87 13.23 -20.74
CA SER A 84 -9.55 14.23 -21.55
C SER A 84 -8.57 14.95 -22.48
N ASP A 85 -9.10 15.61 -23.51
CA ASP A 85 -8.34 16.54 -24.34
C ASP A 85 -7.08 15.94 -24.98
N SER A 86 -7.24 14.71 -25.52
CA SER A 86 -6.16 14.00 -26.21
C SER A 86 -5.73 14.74 -27.48
N ARG A 87 -4.42 14.84 -27.68
CA ARG A 87 -3.80 15.52 -28.83
C ARG A 87 -2.64 14.72 -29.39
N THR A 88 -2.47 14.83 -30.71
CA THR A 88 -1.30 14.30 -31.41
C THR A 88 -0.20 15.35 -31.38
N ASP A 89 0.93 15.02 -30.75
CA ASP A 89 2.08 15.92 -30.70
C ASP A 89 3.01 15.68 -31.89
N PHE A 90 3.22 14.42 -32.28
CA PHE A 90 4.12 14.07 -33.37
C PHE A 90 3.78 12.73 -34.03
N ILE A 91 3.87 12.70 -35.36
CA ILE A 91 3.78 11.48 -36.18
C ILE A 91 5.17 11.21 -36.75
N ASP A 92 5.77 10.07 -36.40
CA ASP A 92 7.10 9.71 -36.91
C ASP A 92 7.02 9.30 -38.40
N PRO A 93 7.68 10.01 -39.33
CA PRO A 93 7.64 9.64 -40.74
C PRO A 93 8.37 8.33 -41.04
N ASN A 94 9.27 7.88 -40.16
CA ASN A 94 10.16 6.75 -40.37
C ASN A 94 9.74 5.50 -39.59
N SER A 95 8.70 5.56 -38.75
CA SER A 95 8.23 4.43 -37.96
C SER A 95 6.72 4.52 -37.70
N PRO A 96 6.02 3.45 -37.30
CA PRO A 96 4.58 3.51 -37.04
C PRO A 96 4.22 4.20 -35.70
N LYS A 97 5.15 4.95 -35.10
CA LYS A 97 4.95 5.61 -33.81
C LYS A 97 4.17 6.91 -33.95
N THR A 98 3.23 7.10 -33.04
CA THR A 98 2.53 8.36 -32.81
C THR A 98 2.80 8.80 -31.38
N SER A 99 3.33 10.01 -31.18
CA SER A 99 3.47 10.63 -29.86
C SER A 99 2.25 11.47 -29.57
N CYS A 100 1.74 11.33 -28.36
CA CYS A 100 0.47 11.87 -27.91
C CYS A 100 0.62 12.51 -26.54
N SER A 101 -0.22 13.50 -26.28
CA SER A 101 -0.45 14.07 -24.96
C SER A 101 -1.92 13.99 -24.61
N VAL A 102 -2.26 13.79 -23.35
CA VAL A 102 -3.64 13.76 -22.87
C VAL A 102 -3.69 14.29 -21.44
N ASP A 103 -4.76 14.98 -21.08
CA ASP A 103 -4.93 15.43 -19.71
C ASP A 103 -5.47 14.27 -18.86
N LEU A 104 -4.63 13.81 -17.93
CA LEU A 104 -4.91 12.74 -16.99
C LEU A 104 -5.38 13.34 -15.67
N THR A 105 -6.52 12.83 -15.18
CA THR A 105 -6.93 12.99 -13.78
C THR A 105 -6.98 11.61 -13.11
N ALA A 106 -6.14 11.39 -12.10
CA ALA A 106 -6.22 10.20 -11.25
C ALA A 106 -6.89 10.55 -9.92
N THR A 107 -8.07 9.99 -9.66
CA THR A 107 -8.83 10.23 -8.43
C THR A 107 -8.56 9.15 -7.40
N ILE A 108 -8.09 9.57 -6.23
CA ILE A 108 -7.88 8.72 -5.06
C ILE A 108 -9.12 8.83 -4.16
N PRO A 109 -9.77 7.72 -3.77
CA PRO A 109 -10.84 7.76 -2.78
C PRO A 109 -10.38 8.40 -1.46
N SER A 110 -11.21 9.31 -0.92
CA SER A 110 -10.86 10.07 0.29
C SER A 110 -10.65 9.19 1.53
N ASP A 111 -11.32 8.03 1.60
CA ASP A 111 -11.11 7.07 2.69
C ASP A 111 -9.71 6.44 2.63
N LEU A 112 -9.16 6.24 1.43
CA LEU A 112 -7.80 5.73 1.25
C LEU A 112 -6.76 6.78 1.61
N VAL A 113 -6.96 8.04 1.18
CA VAL A 113 -6.10 9.16 1.59
C VAL A 113 -6.09 9.29 3.11
N LYS A 114 -7.26 9.31 3.75
CA LYS A 114 -7.38 9.39 5.20
C LYS A 114 -6.69 8.22 5.92
N LYS A 115 -6.87 6.98 5.44
CA LYS A 115 -6.19 5.79 6.01
C LYS A 115 -4.68 5.90 5.85
N SER A 116 -4.20 6.35 4.70
CA SER A 116 -2.78 6.58 4.41
C SER A 116 -2.20 7.60 5.40
N ASP A 117 -2.80 8.78 5.54
CA ASP A 117 -2.30 9.83 6.44
C ASP A 117 -2.30 9.38 7.90
N GLN A 118 -3.33 8.66 8.34
CA GLN A 118 -3.38 8.07 9.68
C GLN A 118 -2.26 7.04 9.92
N ALA A 119 -1.89 6.28 8.89
CA ALA A 119 -0.78 5.34 8.95
C ALA A 119 0.58 6.03 8.91
N ARG A 120 0.76 7.03 8.04
CA ARG A 120 1.99 7.82 7.91
C ARG A 120 2.32 8.58 9.19
N ALA A 121 1.32 9.22 9.82
CA ALA A 121 1.48 9.90 11.10
C ALA A 121 1.92 8.97 12.25
N LYS A 122 1.64 7.67 12.16
CA LYS A 122 2.04 6.67 13.16
C LYS A 122 3.51 6.26 13.06
N VAL A 123 4.15 6.56 11.94
CA VAL A 123 5.55 6.21 11.66
C VAL A 123 6.35 7.46 11.28
N ASP A 124 5.88 8.64 11.67
CA ASP A 124 6.53 9.94 11.47
C ASP A 124 6.88 10.25 10.00
N VAL A 125 6.01 9.81 9.08
CA VAL A 125 6.09 10.12 7.65
C VAL A 125 5.10 11.23 7.31
N VAL A 126 5.48 12.10 6.37
CA VAL A 126 4.67 13.25 5.91
C VAL A 126 3.33 12.81 5.32
N SER A 127 2.33 13.70 5.28
CA SER A 127 1.02 13.42 4.65
C SER A 127 1.11 13.17 3.15
N VAL A 128 0.06 12.62 2.56
CA VAL A 128 -0.07 12.42 1.10
C VAL A 128 0.11 13.74 0.34
N GLU A 129 -0.49 14.82 0.82
CA GLU A 129 -0.37 16.15 0.20
C GLU A 129 1.07 16.67 0.23
N GLN A 130 1.74 16.59 1.39
CA GLN A 130 3.13 17.01 1.49
C GLN A 130 4.06 16.11 0.67
N HIS A 131 3.77 14.80 0.59
CA HIS A 131 4.51 13.87 -0.25
C HIS A 131 4.35 14.20 -1.74
N ALA A 132 3.14 14.54 -2.20
CA ALA A 132 2.90 15.01 -3.55
C ALA A 132 3.71 16.27 -3.87
N ASN A 133 3.73 17.24 -2.94
CA ASN A 133 4.54 18.46 -3.07
C ASN A 133 6.04 18.15 -3.18
N ASN A 134 6.55 17.21 -2.37
CA ASN A 134 7.96 16.79 -2.42
C ASN A 134 8.32 16.12 -3.76
N LEU A 135 7.36 15.42 -4.38
CA LEU A 135 7.50 14.79 -5.70
C LEU A 135 7.26 15.77 -6.87
N GLY A 136 6.80 17.00 -6.60
CA GLY A 136 6.38 17.94 -7.65
C GLY A 136 5.12 17.50 -8.41
N VAL A 137 4.31 16.62 -7.81
CA VAL A 137 3.05 16.15 -8.41
C VAL A 137 1.94 17.16 -8.13
N ASN A 138 1.23 17.59 -9.18
CA ASN A 138 0.06 18.45 -9.03
C ASN A 138 -1.08 17.62 -8.40
N TYR A 139 -1.33 17.86 -7.11
CA TYR A 139 -2.32 17.15 -6.32
C TYR A 139 -3.24 18.13 -5.60
N GLU A 140 -4.55 18.01 -5.85
CA GLU A 140 -5.57 18.83 -5.20
C GLU A 140 -6.84 18.01 -4.99
N ASN A 141 -7.52 18.15 -3.85
CA ASN A 141 -8.82 17.52 -3.60
C ASN A 141 -8.86 16.00 -3.89
N ASN A 142 -7.80 15.28 -3.49
CA ASN A 142 -7.61 13.83 -3.75
C ASN A 142 -7.51 13.47 -5.24
N LYS A 143 -7.11 14.42 -6.08
CA LYS A 143 -6.91 14.22 -7.51
C LYS A 143 -5.49 14.59 -7.89
N VAL A 144 -4.87 13.73 -8.69
CA VAL A 144 -3.62 14.03 -9.37
C VAL A 144 -3.94 14.51 -10.78
N HIS A 145 -3.33 15.61 -11.18
CA HIS A 145 -3.44 16.17 -12.52
C HIS A 145 -2.10 16.07 -13.23
N LEU A 146 -2.09 15.52 -14.44
CA LEU A 146 -0.89 15.35 -15.26
C LEU A 146 -1.26 15.51 -16.73
N THR A 147 -0.51 16.33 -17.47
CA THR A 147 -0.49 16.17 -18.93
C THR A 147 0.37 14.94 -19.24
N LEU A 148 -0.29 13.82 -19.48
CA LEU A 148 0.34 12.53 -19.72
C LEU A 148 0.90 12.48 -21.14
N GLU A 149 2.19 12.25 -21.25
CA GLU A 149 2.88 11.99 -22.51
C GLU A 149 2.99 10.49 -22.75
N TYR A 150 2.59 10.04 -23.94
CA TYR A 150 2.63 8.63 -24.31
C TYR A 150 2.87 8.42 -25.81
N VAL A 151 3.33 7.22 -26.16
CA VAL A 151 3.56 6.81 -27.54
C VAL A 151 2.69 5.61 -27.88
N LEU A 152 1.93 5.71 -28.97
CA LEU A 152 1.19 4.61 -29.56
C LEU A 152 1.99 4.00 -30.71
N GLN A 153 2.05 2.67 -30.76
CA GLN A 153 2.77 1.95 -31.80
C GLN A 153 2.06 0.63 -32.15
N PRO A 154 1.47 0.49 -33.35
CA PRO A 154 1.06 -0.80 -33.88
C PRO A 154 2.21 -1.81 -33.91
N THR A 155 1.89 -3.08 -33.69
CA THR A 155 2.80 -4.20 -33.95
C THR A 155 3.07 -4.34 -35.45
N ASP A 156 4.18 -4.98 -35.82
CA ASP A 156 4.51 -5.24 -37.24
C ASP A 156 3.41 -6.05 -37.97
N LYS A 157 2.66 -6.87 -37.22
CA LYS A 157 1.53 -7.64 -37.73
C LYS A 157 0.25 -6.82 -37.87
N GLY A 158 0.20 -5.62 -37.30
CA GLY A 158 -0.97 -4.74 -37.27
C GLY A 158 -2.14 -5.24 -36.42
N ASP A 159 -1.94 -6.32 -35.66
CA ASP A 159 -2.99 -6.98 -34.87
C ASP A 159 -3.17 -6.37 -33.49
N LYS A 160 -2.19 -5.60 -33.01
CA LYS A 160 -2.19 -4.97 -31.68
C LYS A 160 -1.56 -3.59 -31.73
N VAL A 161 -1.93 -2.76 -30.77
CA VAL A 161 -1.29 -1.47 -30.50
C VAL A 161 -0.63 -1.55 -29.14
N LEU A 162 0.58 -1.01 -29.03
CA LEU A 162 1.32 -0.84 -27.78
C LEU A 162 1.23 0.62 -27.37
N ALA A 163 1.07 0.87 -26.07
CA ALA A 163 1.16 2.20 -25.48
C ALA A 163 2.37 2.25 -24.52
N LEU A 164 3.20 3.28 -24.66
CA LEU A 164 4.34 3.54 -23.78
C LEU A 164 4.16 4.89 -23.10
N LEU A 165 3.96 4.88 -21.79
CA LEU A 165 3.84 6.08 -20.98
C LEU A 165 5.23 6.66 -20.68
N LYS A 166 5.38 7.99 -20.65
CA LYS A 166 6.69 8.66 -20.57
C LYS A 166 6.97 9.33 -19.22
N ASN A 167 5.98 10.01 -18.64
CA ASN A 167 6.17 10.92 -17.52
C ASN A 167 5.30 10.55 -16.30
N THR A 168 5.10 9.25 -16.05
CA THR A 168 4.21 8.75 -14.99
C THR A 168 4.91 8.41 -13.67
N SER A 169 6.25 8.44 -13.60
CA SER A 169 7.02 7.91 -12.46
C SER A 169 6.59 8.49 -11.11
N ASP A 170 6.52 9.81 -10.99
CA ASP A 170 6.21 10.47 -9.71
C ASP A 170 4.73 10.28 -9.32
N VAL A 171 3.83 10.30 -10.31
CA VAL A 171 2.41 9.98 -10.10
C VAL A 171 2.24 8.54 -9.63
N GLN A 172 2.94 7.58 -10.26
CA GLN A 172 2.90 6.18 -9.86
C GLN A 172 3.44 5.98 -8.45
N THR A 173 4.52 6.69 -8.08
CA THR A 173 5.10 6.66 -6.74
C THR A 173 4.11 7.19 -5.69
N LEU A 174 3.51 8.36 -5.93
CA LEU A 174 2.51 8.93 -5.04
C LEU A 174 1.31 7.99 -4.84
N LEU A 175 0.78 7.44 -5.94
CA LEU A 175 -0.36 6.53 -5.91
C LEU A 175 -0.02 5.22 -5.20
N SER A 176 1.11 4.59 -5.54
CA SER A 176 1.50 3.31 -4.95
C SER A 176 1.75 3.45 -3.46
N GLU A 177 2.55 4.43 -3.03
CA GLU A 177 2.83 4.58 -1.60
C GLU A 177 1.57 4.96 -0.81
N THR A 178 0.70 5.82 -1.36
CA THR A 178 -0.57 6.17 -0.70
C THR A 178 -1.41 4.93 -0.44
N LEU A 179 -1.53 4.05 -1.43
CA LEU A 179 -2.26 2.80 -1.28
C LEU A 179 -1.55 1.83 -0.33
N THR A 180 -0.22 1.76 -0.39
CA THR A 180 0.58 0.94 0.52
C THR A 180 0.36 1.36 1.97
N TYR A 181 0.51 2.64 2.33
CA TYR A 181 0.27 3.11 3.70
C TYR A 181 -1.18 2.91 4.15
N ALA A 182 -2.16 3.19 3.28
CA ALA A 182 -3.57 2.93 3.59
C ALA A 182 -3.81 1.45 3.90
N PHE A 183 -3.12 0.55 3.20
CA PHE A 183 -3.22 -0.88 3.38
C PHE A 183 -2.47 -1.37 4.63
N LEU A 184 -1.29 -0.81 4.93
CA LEU A 184 -0.46 -1.21 6.06
C LEU A 184 -0.98 -0.71 7.41
N LYS A 185 -1.92 0.24 7.41
CA LYS A 185 -2.51 0.80 8.63
C LYS A 185 -2.81 -0.24 9.72
N PRO A 186 -3.51 -1.37 9.46
CA PRO A 186 -3.83 -2.34 10.51
C PRO A 186 -2.58 -3.00 11.10
N GLN A 187 -1.55 -3.24 10.31
CA GLN A 187 -0.30 -3.84 10.77
C GLN A 187 0.54 -2.82 11.57
N ILE A 188 0.58 -1.56 11.13
CA ILE A 188 1.23 -0.47 11.86
C ILE A 188 0.57 -0.30 13.23
N GLU A 189 -0.76 -0.26 13.28
CA GLU A 189 -1.53 -0.17 14.52
C GLU A 189 -1.27 -1.37 15.45
N LYS A 190 -1.27 -2.60 14.91
CA LYS A 190 -0.96 -3.81 15.67
C LYS A 190 0.45 -3.78 16.27
N ASN A 191 1.45 -3.33 15.52
CA ASN A 191 2.83 -3.23 16.00
C ASN A 191 2.98 -2.16 17.08
N GLN A 192 2.32 -1.00 16.93
CA GLN A 192 2.29 0.02 17.98
C GLN A 192 1.66 -0.50 19.28
N ILE A 193 0.52 -1.19 19.18
CA ILE A 193 -0.15 -1.79 20.35
C ILE A 193 0.77 -2.80 21.03
N ARG A 194 1.39 -3.71 20.28
CA ARG A 194 2.35 -4.69 20.84
C ARG A 194 3.50 -4.01 21.58
N ASN A 195 4.06 -2.93 21.01
CA ASN A 195 5.15 -2.19 21.65
C ASN A 195 4.68 -1.50 22.94
N LEU A 196 3.45 -0.96 22.97
CA LEU A 196 2.86 -0.36 24.16
C LEU A 196 2.58 -1.41 25.24
N GLU A 197 2.07 -2.58 24.87
CA GLU A 197 1.83 -3.71 25.79
C GLU A 197 3.16 -4.22 26.38
N ALA A 198 4.17 -4.46 25.55
CA ALA A 198 5.49 -4.86 26.01
C ALA A 198 6.15 -3.82 26.94
N SER A 199 5.96 -2.53 26.65
CA SER A 199 6.43 -1.44 27.53
C SER A 199 5.68 -1.44 28.87
N LYS A 200 4.35 -1.63 28.86
CA LYS A 200 3.56 -1.76 30.09
C LYS A 200 3.97 -2.97 30.93
N GLU A 201 4.17 -4.12 30.29
CA GLU A 201 4.65 -5.33 30.96
C GLU A 201 6.04 -5.11 31.56
N ALA A 202 6.96 -4.44 30.86
CA ALA A 202 8.27 -4.09 31.38
C ALA A 202 8.19 -3.15 32.60
N ILE A 203 7.30 -2.16 32.58
CA ILE A 203 7.07 -1.26 33.72
C ILE A 203 6.45 -2.02 34.90
N GLN A 204 5.47 -2.89 34.65
CA GLN A 204 4.85 -3.71 35.70
C GLN A 204 5.86 -4.68 36.33
N ASN A 205 6.69 -5.33 35.52
CA ASN A 205 7.75 -6.22 36.02
C ASN A 205 8.78 -5.44 36.85
N ASN A 206 9.20 -4.25 36.42
CA ASN A 206 10.09 -3.41 37.22
C ASN A 206 9.45 -2.99 38.56
N ASN A 207 8.16 -2.61 38.56
CA ASN A 207 7.45 -2.26 39.78
C ASN A 207 7.28 -3.45 40.74
N ALA A 208 7.00 -4.65 40.20
CA ALA A 208 6.90 -5.88 40.99
C ALA A 208 8.27 -6.29 41.59
N ASN A 209 9.36 -6.12 40.83
CA ASN A 209 10.71 -6.36 41.31
C ASN A 209 11.10 -5.38 42.42
N ASN A 210 10.77 -4.09 42.27
CA ASN A 210 11.01 -3.09 43.32
C ASN A 210 10.20 -3.39 44.59
N ALA A 211 8.91 -3.72 44.47
CA ALA A 211 8.09 -4.10 45.62
C ALA A 211 8.61 -5.36 46.34
N THR A 212 9.16 -6.32 45.58
CA THR A 212 9.79 -7.52 46.16
C THR A 212 11.10 -7.17 46.87
N TYR A 213 11.88 -6.24 46.34
CA TYR A 213 13.10 -5.74 46.97
C TYR A 213 12.81 -5.04 48.30
N ASP A 214 11.80 -4.15 48.33
CA ASP A 214 11.39 -3.44 49.54
C ASP A 214 10.87 -4.42 50.60
N ALA A 215 10.04 -5.40 50.21
CA ALA A 215 9.54 -6.43 51.12
C ALA A 215 10.68 -7.30 51.71
N ASN A 216 11.69 -7.65 50.90
CA ASN A 216 12.85 -8.40 51.38
C ASN A 216 13.72 -7.56 52.31
N TYR A 217 13.87 -6.26 52.04
CA TYR A 217 14.60 -5.34 52.91
C TYR A 217 13.94 -5.22 54.29
N GLU A 218 12.62 -5.03 54.32
CA GLU A 218 11.84 -4.97 55.56
C GLU A 218 11.89 -6.30 56.34
N ALA A 219 11.78 -7.43 55.65
CA ALA A 219 11.87 -8.75 56.28
C ALA A 219 13.25 -9.01 56.90
N ASN A 220 14.34 -8.61 56.22
CA ASN A 220 15.69 -8.75 56.74
C ASN A 220 15.94 -7.84 57.96
N ALA A 221 15.47 -6.59 57.92
CA ALA A 221 15.58 -5.68 59.05
C ALA A 221 14.82 -6.20 60.29
N ALA A 222 13.62 -6.77 60.08
CA ALA A 222 12.86 -7.39 61.16
C ALA A 222 13.54 -8.65 61.74
N ALA A 223 14.20 -9.44 60.89
CA ALA A 223 14.96 -10.62 61.33
C ALA A 223 16.20 -10.25 62.15
N GLU A 224 16.94 -9.21 61.75
CA GLU A 224 18.08 -8.69 62.52
C GLU A 224 17.62 -8.18 63.90
N ALA A 225 16.57 -7.36 63.95
CA ALA A 225 16.02 -6.85 65.21
C ALA A 225 15.55 -7.96 66.15
N ALA A 226 14.92 -9.01 65.62
CA ALA A 226 14.50 -10.17 66.41
C ALA A 226 15.70 -10.96 66.96
N THR A 227 16.79 -11.05 66.19
CA THR A 227 18.02 -11.74 66.60
C THR A 227 18.72 -10.97 67.72
N GLU A 228 18.80 -9.64 67.60
CA GLU A 228 19.38 -8.77 68.61
C GLU A 228 18.59 -8.81 69.93
N ALA A 229 17.25 -8.73 69.86
CA ALA A 229 16.39 -8.87 71.03
C ALA A 229 16.53 -10.25 71.72
N ALA A 230 16.76 -11.31 70.95
CA ALA A 230 17.02 -12.64 71.50
C ALA A 230 18.37 -12.69 72.25
N TYR A 231 19.42 -12.08 71.69
CA TYR A 231 20.73 -11.97 72.36
C TYR A 231 20.65 -11.17 73.66
N GLU A 232 19.97 -10.02 73.65
CA GLU A 232 19.75 -9.21 74.85
C GLU A 232 18.98 -9.97 75.93
N ALA A 233 17.93 -10.71 75.55
CA ALA A 233 17.17 -11.53 76.48
C ALA A 233 18.00 -12.67 77.08
N THR A 234 18.88 -13.31 76.30
CA THR A 234 19.80 -14.33 76.81
C THR A 234 20.87 -13.74 77.74
N ALA A 235 21.42 -12.57 77.41
CA ALA A 235 22.40 -11.89 78.26
C ALA A 235 21.79 -11.44 79.59
N ALA A 236 20.56 -10.90 79.57
CA ALA A 236 19.82 -10.54 80.78
C ALA A 236 19.47 -11.77 81.64
N ALA A 237 19.17 -12.92 81.03
CA ALA A 237 18.92 -14.16 81.74
C ALA A 237 20.21 -14.73 82.38
N GLU A 238 21.36 -14.61 81.71
CA GLU A 238 22.67 -14.98 82.29
C GLU A 238 23.07 -14.04 83.44
N GLU A 239 22.90 -12.72 83.30
CA GLU A 239 23.16 -11.77 84.40
C GLU A 239 22.29 -12.05 85.63
N ALA A 240 21.02 -12.42 85.43
CA ALA A 240 20.12 -12.79 86.54
C ALA A 240 20.54 -14.09 87.24
N TYR A 241 21.16 -15.04 86.53
CA TYR A 241 21.61 -16.32 87.08
C TYR A 241 22.88 -16.19 87.95
N TYR A 242 23.73 -15.19 87.68
CA TYR A 242 24.96 -14.93 88.47
C TYR A 242 24.76 -13.92 89.61
N ALA A 243 23.54 -13.40 89.80
CA ALA A 243 23.17 -12.45 90.84
C ALA A 243 22.50 -13.07 92.08
N GLU A 244 22.29 -14.40 92.08
CA GLU A 244 21.92 -15.22 93.25
C GLU A 244 23.14 -15.80 93.98
#